data_AF-A0A9W6CD34-F1
#
_entry.id   AF-A0A9W6CD34-F1
#
_cell.length_a   1.000
_cell.length_b   1.000
_cell.length_c   1.000
_cell.angle_alpha   90.00
_cell.angle_beta   90.00
_cell.angle_gamma   90.00
#
_symmetry.space_group_name_H-M   'P 1'
#
loop_
_entity.id
_entity.type
_entity.pdbx_description
1 polymer ?
#
loop_
_entity_poly.entity_id
_entity_poly.type
_entity_poly.pdbx_seq_one_letter_code
_entity_poly.pdbx_strand_id
1 'polypeptide(L)'
;MESIKINKLEIENVKRIKAVKIEPTANGLTIVGGNNNQGKTSVLDSIAWALGGDKFRPSQAQREGSMIPPTLHLVLSNGLVVERKGKNSSLKVTDPSGQKGGQQLLNEFVEQLALDLPKFMESSGKEKAQVLLKIIGVGDQLDVLDRKEKELYNNRLAIGQIADQKEKYTKEQPYYPEAPKELISPSELIKQQQEILARNGENQRKRDRAMELHAERNRLAEKVDTLKEELERYQKQLIQVDQDMNIAYKSAEDLQDESTAELEASLANIEEINRKVRANMDKDKAEDDASEYRKQYQELTQQINDTRKSKTDLLQSAELPLPDLSVKDGELIYKGQQWDNMSGSDQLKVSTAIVRKLNPKCGFVLLDKLEQMDRQTLNEFGQWLEQEGLQAIATRVSTGDECSIIIEDGYVKGQEAEETVASKPSWKAGEF
;
A
#
# COMPACT_ATOMS: atom_id res chain seq x y z
N MET A 1 -18.17 32.58 5.23
CA MET A 1 -19.57 32.33 4.81
C MET A 1 -20.29 31.79 6.02
N GLU A 2 -21.43 32.35 6.36
CA GLU A 2 -22.26 31.88 7.47
C GLU A 2 -22.86 30.51 7.12
N SER A 3 -22.87 29.58 8.07
CA SER A 3 -23.45 28.25 7.87
C SER A 3 -24.98 28.33 7.85
N ILE A 4 -25.62 27.56 6.96
CA ILE A 4 -27.07 27.59 6.74
C ILE A 4 -27.77 26.63 7.69
N LYS A 5 -28.82 27.10 8.35
CA LYS A 5 -29.58 26.40 9.39
C LYS A 5 -31.07 26.46 9.11
N ILE A 6 -31.85 25.69 9.86
CA ILE A 6 -33.30 25.67 9.76
C ILE A 6 -33.86 26.59 10.84
N ASN A 7 -34.46 27.71 10.43
CA ASN A 7 -35.10 28.65 11.35
C ASN A 7 -36.51 28.20 11.73
N LYS A 8 -37.25 27.69 10.74
CA LYS A 8 -38.67 27.36 10.91
C LYS A 8 -39.05 26.17 10.07
N LEU A 9 -39.90 25.32 10.62
CA LEU A 9 -40.41 24.10 10.00
C LEU A 9 -41.92 23.99 10.26
N GLU A 10 -42.69 23.84 9.19
CA GLU A 10 -44.13 23.56 9.22
C GLU A 10 -44.40 22.31 8.38
N ILE A 11 -45.03 21.32 8.99
CA ILE A 11 -45.31 20.01 8.38
C ILE A 11 -46.79 19.69 8.58
N GLU A 12 -47.48 19.34 7.52
CA GLU A 12 -48.87 18.92 7.56
C GLU A 12 -49.10 17.64 6.74
N ASN A 13 -49.87 16.71 7.31
CA ASN A 13 -50.30 15.47 6.64
C ASN A 13 -49.17 14.59 6.07
N VAL A 14 -47.99 14.60 6.67
CA VAL A 14 -46.85 13.75 6.29
C VAL A 14 -46.72 12.55 7.24
N LYS A 15 -46.79 11.33 6.71
CA LYS A 15 -46.69 10.07 7.50
C LYS A 15 -47.62 10.09 8.72
N ARG A 16 -47.07 10.21 9.94
CA ARG A 16 -47.87 10.25 11.19
C ARG A 16 -48.15 11.65 11.70
N ILE A 17 -47.69 12.70 11.01
CA ILE A 17 -47.90 14.09 11.40
C ILE A 17 -49.27 14.57 10.90
N LYS A 18 -50.06 15.18 11.78
CA LYS A 18 -51.27 15.95 11.42
C LYS A 18 -50.87 17.37 11.07
N ALA A 19 -50.34 18.10 12.05
CA ALA A 19 -49.77 19.43 11.91
C ALA A 19 -48.67 19.64 12.96
N VAL A 20 -47.48 20.06 12.53
CA VAL A 20 -46.34 20.32 13.41
C VAL A 20 -45.70 21.64 12.97
N LYS A 21 -45.52 22.55 13.92
CA LYS A 21 -44.76 23.79 13.75
C LYS A 21 -43.61 23.83 14.75
N ILE A 22 -42.39 23.95 14.24
CA ILE A 22 -41.16 23.89 15.04
C ILE A 22 -40.25 25.05 14.65
N GLU A 23 -39.69 25.71 15.66
CA GLU A 23 -38.62 26.71 15.53
C GLU A 23 -37.42 26.17 16.33
N PRO A 24 -36.49 25.43 15.68
CA PRO A 24 -35.35 24.84 16.37
C PRO A 24 -34.38 25.91 16.86
N THR A 25 -33.58 25.58 17.87
CA THR A 25 -32.52 26.47 18.36
C THR A 25 -31.48 26.72 17.26
N ALA A 26 -30.99 27.95 17.15
CA ALA A 26 -30.00 28.31 16.12
C ALA A 26 -28.62 27.64 16.34
N ASN A 27 -28.30 27.25 17.56
CA ASN A 27 -27.12 26.46 17.91
C ASN A 27 -27.53 25.44 18.97
N GLY A 28 -26.76 24.35 19.06
CA GLY A 28 -26.98 23.31 20.05
C GLY A 28 -28.00 22.27 19.61
N LEU A 29 -28.63 21.65 20.60
CA LEU A 29 -29.46 20.46 20.42
C LEU A 29 -30.95 20.78 20.64
N THR A 30 -31.75 20.58 19.60
CA THR A 30 -33.22 20.58 19.69
C THR A 30 -33.72 19.14 19.71
N ILE A 31 -34.34 18.71 20.82
CA ILE A 31 -34.84 17.34 20.99
C ILE A 31 -36.35 17.29 20.78
N VAL A 32 -36.77 16.50 19.78
CA VAL A 32 -38.15 16.11 19.52
C VAL A 32 -38.45 14.81 20.29
N GLY A 33 -39.12 14.97 21.43
CA GLY A 33 -39.60 13.93 22.33
C GLY A 33 -41.00 13.41 21.98
N GLY A 34 -41.43 12.39 22.72
CA GLY A 34 -42.71 11.70 22.59
C GLY A 34 -42.57 10.18 22.66
N ASN A 35 -43.69 9.49 22.87
CA ASN A 35 -43.73 8.02 22.84
C ASN A 35 -43.49 7.46 21.43
N ASN A 36 -43.31 6.15 21.34
CA ASN A 36 -43.26 5.49 20.04
C ASN A 36 -44.57 5.70 19.28
N ASN A 37 -44.46 5.72 17.94
CA ASN A 37 -45.57 5.92 17.01
C ASN A 37 -46.26 7.30 17.03
N GLN A 38 -45.73 8.29 17.74
CA GLN A 38 -46.34 9.62 17.79
C GLN A 38 -45.99 10.55 16.60
N GLY A 39 -44.96 10.21 15.81
CA GLY A 39 -44.56 11.01 14.63
C GLY A 39 -43.19 11.69 14.71
N LYS A 40 -42.39 11.44 15.76
CA LYS A 40 -41.02 11.97 15.92
C LYS A 40 -40.13 11.79 14.68
N THR A 41 -39.92 10.53 14.26
CA THR A 41 -39.12 10.22 13.07
C THR A 41 -39.74 10.80 11.80
N SER A 42 -41.07 10.97 11.75
CA SER A 42 -41.74 11.62 10.62
C SER A 42 -41.34 13.10 10.48
N VAL A 43 -40.91 13.77 11.55
CA VAL A 43 -40.37 15.13 11.49
C VAL A 43 -39.02 15.12 10.79
N LEU A 44 -38.10 14.25 11.19
CA LEU A 44 -36.79 14.13 10.54
C LEU A 44 -36.92 13.74 9.06
N ASP A 45 -37.76 12.74 8.75
CA ASP A 45 -38.03 12.33 7.37
C ASP A 45 -38.59 13.48 6.52
N SER A 46 -39.42 14.33 7.12
CA SER A 46 -40.00 15.50 6.45
C SER A 46 -38.93 16.55 6.11
N ILE A 47 -38.00 16.80 7.03
CA ILE A 47 -36.87 17.71 6.78
C ILE A 47 -35.95 17.11 5.70
N ALA A 48 -35.61 15.83 5.82
CA ALA A 48 -34.77 15.13 4.84
C ALA A 48 -35.41 15.14 3.44
N TRP A 49 -36.72 14.93 3.34
CA TRP A 49 -37.44 15.01 2.05
C TRP A 49 -37.52 16.44 1.51
N ALA A 50 -37.80 17.43 2.36
CA ALA A 50 -37.85 18.83 1.96
C ALA A 50 -36.53 19.28 1.33
N LEU A 51 -35.41 18.98 2.00
CA LEU A 51 -34.08 19.49 1.65
C LEU A 51 -33.28 18.57 0.72
N GLY A 52 -33.45 17.25 0.82
CA GLY A 52 -32.66 16.25 0.10
C GLY A 52 -33.27 15.74 -1.21
N GLY A 53 -34.48 16.17 -1.56
CA GLY A 53 -35.11 15.79 -2.82
C GLY A 53 -35.84 14.44 -2.78
N ASP A 54 -36.19 13.92 -3.96
CA ASP A 54 -36.97 12.67 -4.08
C ASP A 54 -36.23 11.43 -3.57
N LYS A 55 -34.91 11.48 -3.37
CA LYS A 55 -34.12 10.40 -2.75
C LYS A 55 -34.58 10.09 -1.32
N PHE A 56 -35.09 11.08 -0.61
CA PHE A 56 -35.59 10.96 0.76
C PHE A 56 -37.12 10.95 0.82
N ARG A 57 -37.80 10.87 -0.33
CA ARG A 57 -39.25 10.82 -0.38
C ARG A 57 -39.73 9.50 0.25
N PRO A 58 -40.61 9.56 1.28
CA PRO A 58 -41.22 8.35 1.81
C PRO A 58 -42.03 7.65 0.72
N SER A 59 -41.98 6.31 0.70
CA SER A 59 -42.79 5.49 -0.20
C SER A 59 -44.28 5.83 -0.10
N GLN A 60 -44.77 6.02 1.12
CA GLN A 60 -46.08 6.55 1.45
C GLN A 60 -45.93 7.84 2.27
N ALA A 61 -45.86 8.99 1.59
CA ALA A 61 -45.69 10.29 2.23
C ALA A 61 -46.99 10.84 2.83
N GLN A 62 -48.14 10.59 2.19
CA GLN A 62 -49.45 11.04 2.67
C GLN A 62 -49.85 10.30 3.94
N ARG A 63 -50.31 11.06 4.92
CA ARG A 63 -50.87 10.52 6.16
C ARG A 63 -52.04 9.59 5.87
N GLU A 64 -52.02 8.42 6.49
CA GLU A 64 -53.10 7.45 6.41
C GLU A 64 -54.42 8.06 6.93
N GLY A 65 -55.47 7.96 6.14
CA GLY A 65 -56.79 8.53 6.45
C GLY A 65 -56.97 10.02 6.12
N SER A 66 -55.94 10.74 5.69
CA SER A 66 -56.07 12.14 5.25
C SER A 66 -56.40 12.23 3.76
N MET A 67 -57.39 13.04 3.38
CA MET A 67 -57.70 13.37 1.98
C MET A 67 -56.91 14.59 1.48
N ILE A 68 -56.20 15.28 2.40
CA ILE A 68 -55.41 16.46 2.11
C ILE A 68 -53.99 16.02 1.77
N PRO A 69 -53.42 16.44 0.62
CA PRO A 69 -52.04 16.14 0.27
C PRO A 69 -51.03 16.67 1.30
N PRO A 70 -49.84 16.07 1.40
CA PRO A 70 -48.79 16.55 2.30
C PRO A 70 -48.31 17.96 1.95
N THR A 71 -48.10 18.78 2.98
CA THR A 71 -47.53 20.12 2.86
C THR A 71 -46.30 20.23 3.76
N LEU A 72 -45.20 20.75 3.19
CA LEU A 72 -43.97 21.07 3.89
C LEU A 72 -43.60 22.52 3.60
N HIS A 73 -43.26 23.26 4.64
CA HIS A 73 -42.77 24.63 4.53
C HIS A 73 -41.59 24.84 5.49
N LEU A 74 -40.41 25.10 4.94
CA LEU A 74 -39.19 25.33 5.70
C LEU A 74 -38.63 26.71 5.38
N VAL A 75 -38.14 27.42 6.40
CA VAL A 75 -37.41 28.68 6.26
C VAL A 75 -35.99 28.47 6.78
N LEU A 76 -35.00 28.74 5.93
CA LEU A 76 -33.59 28.63 6.26
C LEU A 76 -33.03 29.95 6.80
N SER A 77 -31.88 29.90 7.49
CA SER A 77 -31.25 31.07 8.10
C SER A 77 -30.82 32.16 7.12
N ASN A 78 -30.53 31.79 5.88
CA ASN A 78 -30.25 32.72 4.79
C ASN A 78 -31.51 33.28 4.10
N GLY A 79 -32.69 32.99 4.64
CA GLY A 79 -33.99 33.45 4.15
C GLY A 79 -34.56 32.66 2.97
N LEU A 80 -33.92 31.56 2.55
CA LEU A 80 -34.51 30.66 1.56
C LEU A 80 -35.75 29.97 2.13
N VAL A 81 -36.82 29.95 1.34
CA VAL A 81 -38.06 29.25 1.66
C VAL A 81 -38.20 28.02 0.78
N VAL A 82 -38.30 26.85 1.41
CA VAL A 82 -38.48 25.56 0.74
C VAL A 82 -39.88 25.05 1.01
N GLU A 83 -40.70 24.99 -0.04
CA GLU A 83 -42.06 24.46 0.02
C GLU A 83 -42.19 23.15 -0.78
N ARG A 84 -42.90 22.17 -0.24
CA ARG A 84 -43.47 21.06 -1.01
C ARG A 84 -44.97 21.03 -0.80
N LYS A 85 -45.74 21.17 -1.88
CA LYS A 85 -47.21 21.20 -1.80
C LYS A 85 -47.89 20.68 -3.06
N GLY A 86 -49.19 20.44 -2.95
CA GLY A 86 -50.04 19.92 -4.03
C GLY A 86 -50.04 18.40 -4.16
N LYS A 87 -50.84 17.86 -5.07
CA LYS A 87 -51.08 16.42 -5.24
C LYS A 87 -49.80 15.59 -5.45
N ASN A 88 -48.80 16.19 -6.11
CA ASN A 88 -47.51 15.56 -6.38
C ASN A 88 -46.41 16.00 -5.40
N SER A 89 -46.73 16.83 -4.40
CA SER A 89 -45.78 17.45 -3.46
C SER A 89 -44.59 18.10 -4.18
N SER A 90 -44.89 18.92 -5.20
CA SER A 90 -43.89 19.58 -6.03
C SER A 90 -43.02 20.53 -5.21
N LEU A 91 -41.70 20.47 -5.42
CA LEU A 91 -40.74 21.35 -4.79
C LEU A 91 -40.82 22.77 -5.37
N LYS A 92 -40.84 23.77 -4.48
CA LYS A 92 -40.67 25.17 -4.81
C LYS A 92 -39.68 25.78 -3.84
N VAL A 93 -38.53 26.23 -4.33
CA VAL A 93 -37.55 26.97 -3.55
C VAL A 93 -37.66 28.44 -3.94
N THR A 94 -37.76 29.34 -2.96
CA THR A 94 -37.86 30.78 -3.19
C THR A 94 -36.78 31.49 -2.39
N ASP A 95 -36.02 32.37 -3.03
CA ASP A 95 -35.02 33.20 -2.37
C ASP A 95 -35.65 34.43 -1.68
N PRO A 96 -34.89 35.16 -0.84
CA PRO A 96 -35.39 36.39 -0.21
C PRO A 96 -35.83 37.48 -1.20
N SER A 97 -35.34 37.43 -2.44
CA SER A 97 -35.66 38.37 -3.52
C SER A 97 -36.91 37.95 -4.30
N GLY A 98 -37.51 36.79 -4.00
CA GLY A 98 -38.68 36.23 -4.70
C GLY A 98 -38.36 35.40 -5.95
N GLN A 99 -37.08 35.19 -6.29
CA GLN A 99 -36.66 34.33 -7.38
C GLN A 99 -36.84 32.85 -7.03
N LYS A 100 -37.22 32.06 -8.03
CA LYS A 100 -37.42 30.61 -7.86
C LYS A 100 -36.12 29.86 -8.09
N GLY A 101 -35.72 29.06 -7.11
CA GLY A 101 -34.64 28.09 -7.20
C GLY A 101 -35.13 26.66 -7.42
N GLY A 102 -34.20 25.75 -7.65
CA GLY A 102 -34.44 24.31 -7.73
C GLY A 102 -33.64 23.52 -6.69
N GLN A 103 -33.72 22.19 -6.75
CA GLN A 103 -32.97 21.29 -5.86
C GLN A 103 -31.45 21.47 -5.96
N GLN A 104 -30.92 21.87 -7.12
CA GLN A 104 -29.49 22.14 -7.30
C GLN A 104 -28.97 23.20 -6.33
N LEU A 105 -29.74 24.26 -6.10
CA LEU A 105 -29.39 25.32 -5.16
C LEU A 105 -29.32 24.79 -3.72
N LEU A 106 -30.23 23.90 -3.33
CA LEU A 106 -30.18 23.24 -2.01
C LEU A 106 -28.95 22.34 -1.89
N ASN A 107 -28.60 21.61 -2.94
CA ASN A 107 -27.46 20.70 -2.95
C ASN A 107 -26.10 21.40 -2.79
N GLU A 108 -26.01 22.73 -3.00
CA GLU A 108 -24.78 23.49 -2.79
C GLU A 108 -24.40 23.65 -1.31
N PHE A 109 -25.38 23.56 -0.41
CA PHE A 109 -25.17 23.80 1.02
C PHE A 109 -25.79 22.75 1.94
N VAL A 110 -26.64 21.85 1.43
CA VAL A 110 -27.15 20.70 2.17
C VAL A 110 -26.28 19.49 1.90
N GLU A 111 -25.68 18.94 2.96
CA GLU A 111 -24.91 17.71 2.88
C GLU A 111 -25.82 16.48 3.03
N GLN A 112 -25.66 15.46 2.18
CA GLN A 112 -26.55 14.28 2.21
C GLN A 112 -26.39 13.51 3.53
N LEU A 113 -25.17 13.42 4.04
CA LEU A 113 -24.90 12.76 5.32
C LEU A 113 -25.48 13.54 6.52
N ALA A 114 -25.69 14.86 6.39
CA ALA A 114 -26.36 15.64 7.42
C ALA A 114 -27.86 15.35 7.52
N LEU A 115 -28.46 14.87 6.43
CA LEU A 115 -29.87 14.48 6.38
C LEU A 115 -30.11 13.04 6.85
N ASP A 116 -29.09 12.18 6.78
CA ASP A 116 -29.15 10.77 7.16
C ASP A 116 -27.80 10.30 7.69
N LEU A 117 -27.54 10.69 8.94
CA LEU A 117 -26.36 10.25 9.68
C LEU A 117 -26.37 8.73 9.97
N PRO A 118 -27.51 8.08 10.27
CA PRO A 118 -27.56 6.62 10.46
C PRO A 118 -26.92 5.84 9.32
N LYS A 119 -27.19 6.21 8.07
CA LYS A 119 -26.57 5.55 6.91
C LYS A 119 -25.04 5.65 6.91
N PHE A 120 -24.47 6.77 7.36
CA PHE A 120 -23.02 6.89 7.53
C PHE A 120 -22.52 5.95 8.63
N MET A 121 -23.20 5.91 9.78
CA MET A 121 -22.80 5.04 10.90
C MET A 121 -22.86 3.55 10.55
N GLU A 122 -23.80 3.15 9.69
CA GLU A 122 -23.99 1.77 9.23
C GLU A 122 -23.04 1.36 8.09
N SER A 123 -22.36 2.32 7.45
CA SER A 123 -21.39 2.04 6.38
C SER A 123 -20.17 1.25 6.88
N SER A 124 -19.39 0.65 5.96
CA SER A 124 -18.19 -0.11 6.35
C SER A 124 -17.10 0.80 6.93
N GLY A 125 -16.23 0.26 7.79
CA GLY A 125 -15.11 1.02 8.37
C GLY A 125 -14.20 1.67 7.32
N LYS A 126 -13.99 0.98 6.19
CA LYS A 126 -13.25 1.48 5.03
C LYS A 126 -13.93 2.66 4.36
N GLU A 127 -15.25 2.60 4.13
CA GLU A 127 -16.00 3.71 3.56
C GLU A 127 -15.96 4.93 4.47
N LYS A 128 -16.11 4.74 5.79
CA LYS A 128 -15.98 5.83 6.78
C LYS A 128 -14.61 6.50 6.72
N ALA A 129 -13.53 5.70 6.72
CA ALA A 129 -12.18 6.21 6.62
C ALA A 129 -11.93 6.92 5.29
N GLN A 130 -12.40 6.38 4.17
CA GLN A 130 -12.29 7.02 2.85
C GLN A 130 -13.00 8.36 2.80
N VAL A 131 -14.19 8.48 3.39
CA VAL A 131 -14.91 9.76 3.50
C VAL A 131 -14.05 10.78 4.26
N LEU A 132 -13.48 10.40 5.41
CA LEU A 132 -12.59 11.28 6.18
C LEU A 132 -11.34 11.67 5.37
N LEU A 133 -10.65 10.71 4.75
CA LEU A 133 -9.43 10.94 3.95
C LEU A 133 -9.68 11.87 2.76
N LYS A 134 -10.84 11.77 2.13
CA LYS A 134 -11.27 12.66 1.04
C LYS A 134 -11.51 14.08 1.55
N ILE A 135 -12.09 14.24 2.74
CA ILE A 135 -12.38 15.54 3.35
C ILE A 135 -11.08 16.29 3.69
N ILE A 136 -10.11 15.59 4.28
CA ILE A 136 -8.82 16.19 4.64
C ILE A 136 -7.90 16.38 3.41
N GLY A 137 -8.31 15.94 2.22
CA GLY A 137 -7.60 16.16 0.97
C GLY A 137 -6.33 15.32 0.78
N VAL A 138 -6.08 14.34 1.65
CA VAL A 138 -4.88 13.49 1.57
C VAL A 138 -5.14 12.12 0.95
N GLY A 139 -6.40 11.79 0.61
CA GLY A 139 -6.79 10.49 0.04
C GLY A 139 -5.96 10.07 -1.18
N ASP A 140 -5.86 10.93 -2.20
CA ASP A 140 -5.12 10.61 -3.42
C ASP A 140 -3.62 10.41 -3.17
N GLN A 141 -3.04 11.20 -2.27
CA GLN A 141 -1.62 11.08 -1.89
C GLN A 141 -1.37 9.80 -1.08
N LEU A 142 -2.29 9.44 -0.18
CA LEU A 142 -2.23 8.21 0.58
C LEU A 142 -2.33 6.99 -0.33
N ASP A 143 -3.23 7.01 -1.31
CA ASP A 143 -3.38 5.94 -2.31
C ASP A 143 -2.09 5.72 -3.12
N VAL A 144 -1.38 6.80 -3.48
CA VAL A 144 -0.07 6.70 -4.16
C VAL A 144 0.97 6.06 -3.24
N LEU A 145 1.03 6.48 -1.98
CA LEU A 145 1.94 5.89 -0.99
C LEU A 145 1.60 4.42 -0.68
N ASP A 146 0.32 4.04 -0.68
CA ASP A 146 -0.15 2.67 -0.51
C ASP A 146 0.29 1.77 -1.67
N ARG A 147 0.12 2.24 -2.91
CA ARG A 147 0.64 1.53 -4.09
C ARG A 147 2.15 1.38 -4.03
N LYS A 148 2.87 2.46 -3.70
CA LYS A 148 4.33 2.45 -3.57
C LYS A 148 4.81 1.48 -2.49
N GLU A 149 4.19 1.46 -1.30
CA GLU A 149 4.54 0.50 -0.26
C GLU A 149 4.33 -0.94 -0.74
N LYS A 150 3.20 -1.21 -1.42
CA LYS A 150 2.89 -2.55 -1.93
C LYS A 150 3.92 -3.01 -2.97
N GLU A 151 4.31 -2.13 -3.89
CA GLU A 151 5.36 -2.40 -4.87
C GLU A 151 6.72 -2.67 -4.21
N LEU A 152 7.13 -1.82 -3.27
CA LEU A 152 8.37 -2.01 -2.51
C LEU A 152 8.37 -3.32 -1.72
N TYR A 153 7.24 -3.66 -1.10
CA TYR A 153 7.08 -4.92 -0.37
C TYR A 153 7.23 -6.14 -1.28
N ASN A 154 6.57 -6.13 -2.46
CA ASN A 154 6.67 -7.21 -3.44
C ASN A 154 8.10 -7.36 -3.97
N ASN A 155 8.76 -6.25 -4.28
CA ASN A 155 10.15 -6.25 -4.71
C ASN A 155 11.08 -6.79 -3.62
N ARG A 156 10.89 -6.36 -2.36
CA ARG A 156 11.66 -6.87 -1.22
C ARG A 156 11.46 -8.36 -1.02
N LEU A 157 10.23 -8.87 -1.18
CA LEU A 157 9.94 -10.29 -1.08
C LEU A 157 10.72 -11.09 -2.13
N ALA A 158 10.70 -10.64 -3.40
CA ALA A 158 11.43 -11.30 -4.47
C ALA A 158 12.95 -11.26 -4.23
N ILE A 159 13.51 -10.10 -3.85
CA ILE A 159 14.93 -9.94 -3.53
C ILE A 159 15.32 -10.81 -2.33
N GLY A 160 14.47 -10.90 -1.30
CA GLY A 160 14.71 -11.76 -0.14
C GLY A 160 14.79 -13.24 -0.52
N GLN A 161 13.91 -13.71 -1.41
CA GLN A 161 13.96 -15.08 -1.92
C GLN A 161 15.26 -15.36 -2.70
N ILE A 162 15.70 -14.41 -3.53
CA ILE A 162 16.95 -14.54 -4.29
C ILE A 162 18.16 -14.51 -3.36
N ALA A 163 18.18 -13.60 -2.38
CA ALA A 163 19.24 -13.50 -1.38
C ALA A 163 19.39 -14.81 -0.60
N ASP A 164 18.27 -15.37 -0.11
CA ASP A 164 18.25 -16.65 0.61
C ASP A 164 18.75 -17.81 -0.26
N GLN A 165 18.36 -17.83 -1.55
CA GLN A 165 18.80 -18.86 -2.49
C GLN A 165 20.31 -18.78 -2.76
N LYS A 166 20.81 -17.56 -2.99
CA LYS A 166 22.25 -17.30 -3.21
C LYS A 166 23.06 -17.63 -1.96
N GLU A 167 22.61 -17.24 -0.77
CA GLU A 167 23.30 -17.55 0.48
C GLU A 167 23.39 -19.07 0.73
N LYS A 168 22.32 -19.83 0.43
CA LYS A 168 22.34 -21.30 0.51
C LYS A 168 23.30 -21.92 -0.50
N TYR A 169 23.23 -21.47 -1.76
CA TYR A 169 24.14 -21.93 -2.82
C TYR A 169 25.61 -21.72 -2.43
N THR A 170 25.94 -20.56 -1.89
CA THR A 170 27.30 -20.23 -1.46
C THR A 170 27.77 -21.07 -0.26
N LYS A 171 26.88 -21.39 0.69
CA LYS A 171 27.20 -22.29 1.82
C LYS A 171 27.51 -23.72 1.37
N GLU A 172 26.90 -24.16 0.29
CA GLU A 172 27.12 -25.50 -0.29
C GLU A 172 28.38 -25.57 -1.16
N GLN A 173 28.98 -24.43 -1.54
CA GLN A 173 30.18 -24.43 -2.36
C GLN A 173 31.43 -24.92 -1.60
N PRO A 174 32.26 -25.79 -2.22
CA PRO A 174 33.54 -26.20 -1.68
C PRO A 174 34.45 -25.00 -1.41
N TYR A 175 35.14 -25.01 -0.28
CA TYR A 175 36.16 -24.03 0.05
C TYR A 175 37.41 -24.73 0.57
N TYR A 176 38.55 -24.36 0.00
CA TYR A 176 39.85 -24.95 0.27
C TYR A 176 40.73 -23.92 0.99
N PRO A 177 40.82 -23.92 2.33
CA PRO A 177 41.54 -22.89 3.09
C PRO A 177 43.06 -22.89 2.82
N GLU A 178 43.61 -24.02 2.40
CA GLU A 178 45.03 -24.20 2.11
C GLU A 178 45.44 -23.72 0.70
N ALA A 179 44.47 -23.35 -0.16
CA ALA A 179 44.76 -22.94 -1.53
C ALA A 179 45.18 -21.45 -1.59
N PRO A 180 46.21 -21.09 -2.39
CA PRO A 180 46.62 -19.70 -2.57
C PRO A 180 45.50 -18.81 -3.13
N LYS A 181 45.61 -17.49 -2.95
CA LYS A 181 44.62 -16.53 -3.47
C LYS A 181 44.71 -16.29 -4.97
N GLU A 182 45.88 -16.55 -5.55
CA GLU A 182 46.17 -16.30 -6.97
C GLU A 182 46.57 -17.60 -7.66
N LEU A 183 46.29 -17.69 -8.95
CA LEU A 183 46.66 -18.84 -9.77
C LEU A 183 48.19 -18.95 -9.86
N ILE A 184 48.69 -20.17 -9.70
CA ILE A 184 50.09 -20.48 -9.91
C ILE A 184 50.33 -20.70 -11.41
N SER A 185 51.29 -19.98 -11.97
CA SER A 185 51.64 -20.04 -13.39
C SER A 185 52.57 -21.24 -13.67
N PRO A 186 52.20 -22.20 -14.53
CA PRO A 186 53.07 -23.33 -14.89
C PRO A 186 54.14 -22.97 -15.94
N SER A 187 54.16 -21.71 -16.43
CA SER A 187 54.96 -21.28 -17.59
C SER A 187 56.46 -21.55 -17.45
N GLU A 188 57.03 -21.36 -16.27
CA GLU A 188 58.46 -21.59 -16.02
C GLU A 188 58.83 -23.08 -16.04
N LEU A 189 57.98 -23.93 -15.47
CA LEU A 189 58.19 -25.38 -15.43
C LEU A 189 58.00 -26.03 -16.80
N ILE A 190 57.03 -25.56 -17.60
CA ILE A 190 56.85 -26.01 -18.99
C ILE A 190 58.08 -25.68 -19.83
N LYS A 191 58.65 -24.48 -19.64
CA LYS A 191 59.87 -24.07 -20.35
C LYS A 191 61.07 -24.96 -19.96
N GLN A 192 61.24 -25.25 -18.67
CA GLN A 192 62.29 -26.16 -18.18
C GLN A 192 62.13 -27.58 -18.73
N GLN A 193 60.90 -28.11 -18.80
CA GLN A 193 60.64 -29.42 -19.38
C GLN A 193 61.00 -29.46 -20.88
N GLN A 194 60.65 -28.42 -21.64
CA GLN A 194 61.01 -28.33 -23.07
C GLN A 194 62.53 -28.29 -23.29
N GLU A 195 63.27 -27.58 -22.45
CA GLU A 195 64.73 -27.51 -22.52
C GLU A 195 65.41 -28.86 -22.19
N ILE A 196 64.87 -29.63 -21.25
CA ILE A 196 65.34 -30.99 -20.94
C ILE A 196 65.03 -31.96 -22.08
N LEU A 197 63.81 -31.92 -22.63
CA LEU A 197 63.42 -32.77 -23.76
C LEU A 197 64.27 -32.48 -25.01
N ALA A 198 64.61 -31.22 -25.26
CA ALA A 198 65.51 -30.83 -26.35
C ALA A 198 66.92 -31.42 -26.15
N ARG A 199 67.49 -31.29 -24.93
CA ARG A 199 68.81 -31.86 -24.59
C ARG A 199 68.83 -33.39 -24.71
N ASN A 200 67.82 -34.08 -24.17
CA ASN A 200 67.71 -35.53 -24.26
C ASN A 200 67.59 -36.00 -25.73
N GLY A 201 66.82 -35.28 -26.55
CA GLY A 201 66.71 -35.55 -27.99
C GLY A 201 68.05 -35.40 -28.75
N GLU A 202 68.84 -34.39 -28.43
CA GLU A 202 70.19 -34.23 -28.99
C GLU A 202 71.16 -35.31 -28.52
N ASN A 203 71.10 -35.70 -27.25
CA ASN A 203 71.92 -36.77 -26.70
C ASN A 203 71.62 -38.11 -27.37
N GLN A 204 70.34 -38.41 -27.63
CA GLN A 204 69.96 -39.62 -28.36
C GLN A 204 70.50 -39.62 -29.80
N ARG A 205 70.41 -38.49 -30.53
CA ARG A 205 71.01 -38.37 -31.87
C ARG A 205 72.53 -38.63 -31.85
N LYS A 206 73.24 -38.16 -30.83
CA LYS A 206 74.68 -38.42 -30.68
C LYS A 206 74.96 -39.90 -30.42
N ARG A 207 74.15 -40.58 -29.61
CA ARG A 207 74.25 -42.04 -29.37
C ARG A 207 74.05 -42.84 -30.65
N ASP A 208 72.99 -42.54 -31.40
CA ASP A 208 72.68 -43.23 -32.66
C ASP A 208 73.81 -43.04 -33.68
N ARG A 209 74.35 -41.81 -33.79
CA ARG A 209 75.46 -41.52 -34.70
C ARG A 209 76.77 -42.21 -34.32
N ALA A 210 77.06 -42.33 -33.02
CA ALA A 210 78.21 -43.07 -32.53
C ALA A 210 78.12 -44.56 -32.88
N MET A 211 76.91 -45.15 -32.77
CA MET A 211 76.66 -46.55 -33.10
C MET A 211 76.82 -46.82 -34.61
N GLU A 212 76.32 -45.91 -35.48
CA GLU A 212 76.50 -45.99 -36.94
C GLU A 212 77.98 -45.96 -37.34
N LEU A 213 78.75 -45.00 -36.82
CA LEU A 213 80.17 -44.85 -37.14
C LEU A 213 80.99 -46.05 -36.67
N HIS A 214 80.64 -46.64 -35.53
CA HIS A 214 81.28 -47.86 -35.04
C HIS A 214 81.06 -49.05 -35.98
N ALA A 215 79.83 -49.25 -36.46
CA ALA A 215 79.51 -50.30 -37.43
C ALA A 215 80.23 -50.07 -38.78
N GLU A 216 80.31 -48.82 -39.23
CA GLU A 216 81.02 -48.44 -40.46
C GLU A 216 82.53 -48.64 -40.33
N ARG A 217 83.13 -48.31 -39.18
CA ARG A 217 84.54 -48.56 -38.88
C ARG A 217 84.89 -50.04 -38.92
N ASN A 218 84.05 -50.91 -38.35
CA ASN A 218 84.29 -52.35 -38.37
C ASN A 218 84.20 -52.94 -39.79
N ARG A 219 83.24 -52.46 -40.59
CA ARG A 219 83.12 -52.84 -42.01
C ARG A 219 84.31 -52.36 -42.85
N LEU A 220 84.82 -51.17 -42.57
CA LEU A 220 86.03 -50.64 -43.22
C LEU A 220 87.29 -51.39 -42.76
N ALA A 221 87.37 -51.81 -41.49
CA ALA A 221 88.50 -52.59 -40.97
C ALA A 221 88.67 -53.93 -41.70
N GLU A 222 87.56 -54.63 -42.00
CA GLU A 222 87.58 -55.85 -42.82
C GLU A 222 88.11 -55.59 -44.25
N LYS A 223 87.75 -54.45 -44.84
CA LYS A 223 88.30 -54.02 -46.14
C LYS A 223 89.77 -53.61 -46.05
N VAL A 224 90.20 -53.02 -44.94
CA VAL A 224 91.60 -52.60 -44.72
C VAL A 224 92.53 -53.80 -44.63
N ASP A 225 92.09 -54.93 -44.06
CA ASP A 225 92.89 -56.16 -44.07
C ASP A 225 93.17 -56.67 -45.49
N THR A 226 92.25 -56.44 -46.44
CA THR A 226 92.46 -56.77 -47.86
C THR A 226 93.35 -55.75 -48.60
N LEU A 227 93.46 -54.52 -48.09
CA LEU A 227 94.20 -53.41 -48.70
C LEU A 227 95.58 -53.16 -48.06
N LYS A 228 95.99 -53.96 -47.07
CA LYS A 228 97.32 -53.94 -46.43
C LYS A 228 98.50 -54.02 -47.40
N GLU A 229 98.27 -54.47 -48.63
CA GLU A 229 99.26 -54.50 -49.71
C GLU A 229 99.46 -53.11 -50.38
N GLU A 230 98.50 -52.18 -50.27
CA GLU A 230 98.58 -50.80 -50.81
C GLU A 230 99.11 -49.77 -49.78
N LEU A 231 99.42 -50.23 -48.57
CA LEU A 231 99.51 -49.46 -47.32
C LEU A 231 100.72 -48.51 -47.18
N GLU A 232 101.80 -48.70 -47.94
CA GLU A 232 102.94 -47.76 -47.86
C GLU A 232 102.62 -46.37 -48.44
N ARG A 233 101.66 -46.26 -49.36
CA ARG A 233 101.40 -45.00 -50.06
C ARG A 233 100.50 -44.03 -49.30
N TYR A 234 99.61 -44.54 -48.44
CA TYR A 234 98.57 -43.75 -47.77
C TYR A 234 98.87 -43.38 -46.31
N GLN A 235 100.02 -43.79 -45.76
CA GLN A 235 100.47 -43.43 -44.40
C GLN A 235 100.45 -41.92 -44.10
N LYS A 236 100.55 -41.05 -45.12
CA LYS A 236 100.50 -39.59 -44.95
C LYS A 236 99.09 -39.01 -44.77
N GLN A 237 98.04 -39.73 -45.15
CA GLN A 237 96.64 -39.26 -45.01
C GLN A 237 95.98 -39.68 -43.69
N LEU A 238 96.59 -40.62 -42.96
CA LEU A 238 96.04 -41.21 -41.72
C LEU A 238 95.98 -40.22 -40.53
N ILE A 239 96.88 -39.24 -40.50
CA ILE A 239 97.04 -38.31 -39.35
C ILE A 239 95.84 -37.37 -39.17
N GLN A 240 95.08 -37.09 -40.23
CA GLN A 240 93.91 -36.21 -40.16
C GLN A 240 92.66 -36.91 -39.61
N VAL A 241 92.48 -38.20 -39.90
CA VAL A 241 91.27 -38.95 -39.53
C VAL A 241 91.32 -39.42 -38.05
N ASP A 242 92.51 -39.68 -37.50
CA ASP A 242 92.71 -40.00 -36.08
C ASP A 242 92.38 -38.83 -35.13
N GLN A 243 92.44 -37.59 -35.63
CA GLN A 243 92.04 -36.39 -34.87
C GLN A 243 90.52 -36.26 -34.78
N ASP A 244 89.79 -36.56 -35.86
CA ASP A 244 88.33 -36.52 -35.88
C ASP A 244 87.70 -37.66 -35.02
N MET A 245 88.37 -38.81 -34.92
CA MET A 245 87.94 -39.94 -34.07
C MET A 245 87.99 -39.62 -32.56
N ASN A 246 89.03 -38.92 -32.10
CA ASN A 246 89.18 -38.60 -30.67
C ASN A 246 88.22 -37.49 -30.20
N ILE A 247 87.75 -36.64 -31.11
CA ILE A 247 86.76 -35.59 -30.79
C ILE A 247 85.36 -36.22 -30.59
N ALA A 248 85.01 -37.26 -31.34
CA ALA A 248 83.73 -37.96 -31.20
C ALA A 248 83.64 -38.89 -29.97
N TYR A 249 84.76 -39.47 -29.53
CA TYR A 249 84.78 -40.44 -28.42
C TYR A 249 84.68 -39.80 -27.02
N LYS A 250 85.10 -38.54 -26.86
CA LYS A 250 85.02 -37.80 -25.58
C LYS A 250 83.65 -37.22 -25.24
N SER A 251 82.61 -37.53 -26.01
CA SER A 251 81.27 -36.95 -25.84
C SER A 251 80.17 -37.98 -25.56
N ALA A 252 80.49 -39.28 -25.48
CA ALA A 252 79.50 -40.35 -25.37
C ALA A 252 79.39 -40.99 -23.97
N GLU A 253 80.48 -41.03 -23.18
CA GLU A 253 80.45 -41.61 -21.82
C GLU A 253 79.85 -40.68 -20.76
N ASP A 254 79.78 -39.36 -21.00
CA ASP A 254 79.27 -38.36 -20.03
C ASP A 254 77.82 -37.88 -20.29
N LEU A 255 77.04 -38.57 -21.13
CA LEU A 255 75.65 -38.20 -21.42
C LEU A 255 74.67 -38.95 -20.51
N GLN A 256 74.39 -38.37 -19.33
CA GLN A 256 73.28 -38.78 -18.46
C GLN A 256 71.99 -38.08 -18.90
N ASP A 257 70.91 -38.86 -19.03
CA ASP A 257 69.59 -38.32 -19.34
C ASP A 257 68.99 -37.68 -18.08
N GLU A 258 68.51 -36.45 -18.20
CA GLU A 258 67.82 -35.76 -17.10
C GLU A 258 66.35 -36.20 -17.05
N SER A 259 65.88 -36.59 -15.87
CA SER A 259 64.51 -37.05 -15.65
C SER A 259 63.52 -35.87 -15.57
N THR A 260 62.42 -35.93 -16.32
CA THR A 260 61.32 -34.95 -16.23
C THR A 260 60.28 -35.32 -15.16
N ALA A 261 60.43 -36.44 -14.45
CA ALA A 261 59.40 -36.97 -13.55
C ALA A 261 59.05 -36.01 -12.39
N GLU A 262 60.03 -35.32 -11.83
CA GLU A 262 59.79 -34.33 -10.75
C GLU A 262 59.08 -33.07 -11.27
N LEU A 263 59.37 -32.67 -12.52
CA LEU A 263 58.70 -31.54 -13.18
C LEU A 263 57.25 -31.88 -13.54
N GLU A 264 56.99 -33.10 -14.00
CA GLU A 264 55.64 -33.59 -14.30
C GLU A 264 54.79 -33.71 -13.03
N ALA A 265 55.36 -34.20 -11.93
CA ALA A 265 54.69 -34.23 -10.62
C ALA A 265 54.40 -32.80 -10.10
N SER A 266 55.32 -31.86 -10.32
CA SER A 266 55.14 -30.45 -9.94
C SER A 266 54.05 -29.76 -10.77
N LEU A 267 53.96 -30.07 -12.07
CA LEU A 267 52.90 -29.56 -12.96
C LEU A 267 51.52 -30.09 -12.56
N ALA A 268 51.41 -31.40 -12.27
CA ALA A 268 50.16 -31.99 -11.80
C ALA A 268 49.70 -31.36 -10.47
N ASN A 269 50.64 -31.09 -9.55
CA ASN A 269 50.34 -30.42 -8.30
C ASN A 269 49.86 -28.97 -8.51
N ILE A 270 50.48 -28.22 -9.43
CA ILE A 270 50.05 -26.85 -9.78
C ILE A 270 48.64 -26.85 -10.39
N GLU A 271 48.30 -27.81 -11.24
CA GLU A 271 46.95 -27.94 -11.78
C GLU A 271 45.92 -28.25 -10.69
N GLU A 272 46.25 -29.12 -9.73
CA GLU A 272 45.38 -29.42 -8.60
C GLU A 272 45.19 -28.21 -7.68
N ILE A 273 46.26 -27.46 -7.40
CA ILE A 273 46.19 -26.21 -6.65
C ILE A 273 45.31 -25.21 -7.39
N ASN A 274 45.54 -24.98 -8.69
CA ASN A 274 44.75 -24.06 -9.50
C ASN A 274 43.27 -24.44 -9.57
N ARG A 275 42.94 -25.74 -9.58
CA ARG A 275 41.55 -26.20 -9.48
C ARG A 275 40.91 -25.77 -8.15
N LYS A 276 41.64 -25.87 -7.03
CA LYS A 276 41.17 -25.42 -5.71
C LYS A 276 41.04 -23.89 -5.65
N VAL A 277 42.01 -23.16 -6.22
CA VAL A 277 41.95 -21.68 -6.30
C VAL A 277 40.72 -21.22 -7.09
N ARG A 278 40.44 -21.84 -8.25
CA ARG A 278 39.23 -21.51 -9.04
C ARG A 278 37.95 -21.76 -8.26
N ALA A 279 37.85 -22.89 -7.54
CA ALA A 279 36.69 -23.17 -6.71
C ALA A 279 36.50 -22.13 -5.59
N ASN A 280 37.59 -21.66 -4.96
CA ASN A 280 37.52 -20.56 -3.99
C ASN A 280 37.10 -19.24 -4.64
N MET A 281 37.64 -18.88 -5.81
CA MET A 281 37.26 -17.67 -6.53
C MET A 281 35.78 -17.68 -6.95
N ASP A 282 35.25 -18.83 -7.38
CA ASP A 282 33.84 -19.01 -7.71
C ASP A 282 32.95 -18.84 -6.46
N LYS A 283 33.44 -19.28 -5.30
CA LYS A 283 32.76 -19.09 -4.01
C LYS A 283 32.79 -17.64 -3.55
N ASP A 284 33.93 -16.98 -3.60
CA ASP A 284 34.08 -15.56 -3.24
C ASP A 284 33.14 -14.69 -4.10
N LYS A 285 33.07 -14.96 -5.41
CA LYS A 285 32.13 -14.29 -6.31
C LYS A 285 30.67 -14.56 -5.93
N ALA A 286 30.33 -15.79 -5.52
CA ALA A 286 28.99 -16.12 -5.05
C ALA A 286 28.66 -15.48 -3.69
N GLU A 287 29.66 -15.25 -2.82
CA GLU A 287 29.53 -14.48 -1.57
C GLU A 287 29.25 -13.00 -1.85
N ASP A 288 30.00 -12.40 -2.79
CA ASP A 288 29.80 -11.01 -3.22
C ASP A 288 28.39 -10.79 -3.80
N ASP A 289 27.95 -11.67 -4.71
CA ASP A 289 26.60 -11.68 -5.27
C ASP A 289 25.54 -11.74 -4.14
N ALA A 290 25.69 -12.66 -3.18
CA ALA A 290 24.74 -12.82 -2.08
C ALA A 290 24.71 -11.58 -1.17
N SER A 291 25.88 -10.98 -0.92
CA SER A 291 26.03 -9.75 -0.14
C SER A 291 25.33 -8.57 -0.81
N GLU A 292 25.43 -8.43 -2.13
CA GLU A 292 24.76 -7.39 -2.89
C GLU A 292 23.23 -7.48 -2.77
N TYR A 293 22.65 -8.67 -2.96
CA TYR A 293 21.21 -8.87 -2.77
C TYR A 293 20.75 -8.61 -1.33
N ARG A 294 21.59 -8.93 -0.33
CA ARG A 294 21.31 -8.61 1.07
C ARG A 294 21.31 -7.10 1.32
N LYS A 295 22.21 -6.35 0.69
CA LYS A 295 22.21 -4.89 0.73
C LYS A 295 20.95 -4.30 0.09
N GLN A 296 20.55 -4.79 -1.09
CA GLN A 296 19.30 -4.38 -1.74
C GLN A 296 18.08 -4.65 -0.86
N TYR A 297 18.04 -5.79 -0.16
CA TYR A 297 16.97 -6.09 0.80
C TYR A 297 16.89 -5.06 1.94
N GLN A 298 18.05 -4.67 2.49
CA GLN A 298 18.13 -3.65 3.55
C GLN A 298 17.68 -2.28 3.04
N GLU A 299 18.11 -1.88 1.84
CA GLU A 299 17.69 -0.63 1.20
C GLU A 299 16.18 -0.58 0.95
N LEU A 300 15.59 -1.66 0.41
CA LEU A 300 14.14 -1.77 0.23
C LEU A 300 13.39 -1.73 1.57
N THR A 301 13.94 -2.34 2.62
CA THR A 301 13.37 -2.26 3.96
C THR A 301 13.36 -0.83 4.49
N GLN A 302 14.44 -0.08 4.27
CA GLN A 302 14.49 1.34 4.64
C GLN A 302 13.47 2.17 3.85
N GLN A 303 13.36 1.97 2.54
CA GLN A 303 12.37 2.67 1.71
C GLN A 303 10.92 2.39 2.12
N ILE A 304 10.61 1.16 2.55
CA ILE A 304 9.29 0.81 3.10
C ILE A 304 9.04 1.59 4.39
N ASN A 305 10.01 1.63 5.30
CA ASN A 305 9.89 2.37 6.56
C ASN A 305 9.72 3.87 6.31
N ASP A 306 10.47 4.44 5.37
CA ASP A 306 10.35 5.86 4.99
C ASP A 306 8.98 6.17 4.35
N THR A 307 8.46 5.24 3.54
CA THR A 307 7.11 5.36 2.96
C THR A 307 6.03 5.32 4.04
N ARG A 308 6.14 4.40 5.01
CA ARG A 308 5.23 4.32 6.17
C ARG A 308 5.29 5.57 7.05
N LYS A 309 6.49 6.09 7.27
CA LYS A 309 6.69 7.36 7.97
C LYS A 309 6.01 8.50 7.22
N SER A 310 6.21 8.59 5.90
CA SER A 310 5.56 9.60 5.05
C SER A 310 4.04 9.53 5.12
N LYS A 311 3.44 8.33 5.16
CA LYS A 311 1.99 8.16 5.37
C LYS A 311 1.54 8.69 6.72
N THR A 312 2.31 8.37 7.76
CA THR A 312 2.01 8.81 9.13
C THR A 312 2.11 10.33 9.24
N ASP A 313 3.18 10.92 8.71
CA ASP A 313 3.43 12.35 8.69
C ASP A 313 2.32 13.08 7.91
N LEU A 314 1.88 12.51 6.78
CA LEU A 314 0.78 13.05 5.98
C LEU A 314 -0.53 13.10 6.78
N LEU A 315 -0.87 12.02 7.50
CA LEU A 315 -2.05 11.95 8.35
C LEU A 315 -1.96 12.89 9.57
N GLN A 316 -0.77 13.10 10.13
CA GLN A 316 -0.54 14.00 11.26
C GLN A 316 -0.56 15.48 10.85
N SER A 317 -0.11 15.80 9.64
CA SER A 317 -0.14 17.16 9.11
C SER A 317 -1.53 17.65 8.73
N ALA A 318 -2.47 16.73 8.54
CA ALA A 318 -3.82 17.04 8.12
C ALA A 318 -4.67 17.59 9.28
N GLU A 319 -5.38 18.69 9.03
CA GLU A 319 -6.35 19.22 9.99
C GLU A 319 -7.57 18.31 10.09
N LEU A 320 -7.61 17.52 11.17
CA LEU A 320 -8.69 16.59 11.43
C LEU A 320 -9.95 17.32 11.97
N PRO A 321 -11.16 16.83 11.66
CA PRO A 321 -12.41 17.46 12.11
C PRO A 321 -12.64 17.47 13.63
N LEU A 322 -11.95 16.58 14.36
CA LEU A 322 -12.10 16.39 15.79
C LEU A 322 -10.74 16.05 16.42
N PRO A 323 -10.41 16.58 17.61
CA PRO A 323 -9.23 16.14 18.36
C PRO A 323 -9.25 14.63 18.61
N ASP A 324 -8.08 13.99 18.69
CA ASP A 324 -7.93 12.54 18.92
C ASP A 324 -8.55 11.62 17.85
N LEU A 325 -9.08 12.16 16.76
CA LEU A 325 -9.54 11.40 15.59
C LEU A 325 -8.36 11.11 14.67
N SER A 326 -8.24 9.89 14.18
CA SER A 326 -7.18 9.49 13.25
C SER A 326 -7.67 8.35 12.35
N VAL A 327 -6.89 8.06 11.31
CA VAL A 327 -7.10 6.89 10.45
C VAL A 327 -5.90 5.96 10.59
N LYS A 328 -6.15 4.68 10.86
CA LYS A 328 -5.11 3.65 10.90
C LYS A 328 -5.60 2.41 10.18
N ASP A 329 -4.78 1.86 9.30
CA ASP A 329 -5.09 0.64 8.53
C ASP A 329 -6.44 0.70 7.78
N GLY A 330 -6.88 1.91 7.38
CA GLY A 330 -8.15 2.14 6.70
C GLY A 330 -9.37 2.16 7.62
N GLU A 331 -9.18 2.31 8.94
CA GLU A 331 -10.25 2.44 9.93
C GLU A 331 -10.15 3.74 10.72
N LEU A 332 -11.30 4.25 11.14
CA LEU A 332 -11.38 5.40 12.04
C LEU A 332 -11.01 4.98 13.47
N ILE A 333 -10.08 5.74 14.05
CA ILE A 333 -9.71 5.63 15.46
C ILE A 333 -10.03 6.95 16.15
N TYR A 334 -10.72 6.89 17.28
CA TYR A 334 -10.99 8.04 18.13
C TYR A 334 -10.67 7.71 19.58
N LYS A 335 -9.87 8.55 20.24
CA LYS A 335 -9.37 8.31 21.62
C LYS A 335 -8.76 6.93 21.81
N GLY A 336 -8.07 6.42 20.79
CA GLY A 336 -7.42 5.11 20.78
C GLY A 336 -8.35 3.91 20.53
N GLN A 337 -9.66 4.12 20.34
CA GLN A 337 -10.63 3.05 20.05
C GLN A 337 -10.96 2.98 18.56
N GLN A 338 -11.10 1.77 18.03
CA GLN A 338 -11.69 1.53 16.70
C GLN A 338 -13.20 1.76 16.74
N TRP A 339 -13.81 1.96 15.57
CA TRP A 339 -15.24 2.29 15.43
C TRP A 339 -16.18 1.36 16.20
N ASP A 340 -15.94 0.06 16.14
CA ASP A 340 -16.74 -0.98 16.80
C ASP A 340 -16.65 -0.94 18.34
N ASN A 341 -15.54 -0.43 18.87
CA ASN A 341 -15.27 -0.26 20.28
C ASN A 341 -15.61 1.15 20.80
N MET A 342 -16.01 2.08 19.92
CA MET A 342 -16.49 3.41 20.32
C MET A 342 -17.86 3.31 20.99
N SER A 343 -18.10 4.15 21.99
CA SER A 343 -19.44 4.34 22.53
C SER A 343 -20.37 4.95 21.46
N GLY A 344 -21.68 4.70 21.55
CA GLY A 344 -22.64 5.29 20.61
C GLY A 344 -22.61 6.82 20.58
N SER A 345 -22.28 7.45 21.72
CA SER A 345 -22.11 8.90 21.79
C SER A 345 -20.84 9.40 21.10
N ASP A 346 -19.72 8.66 21.21
CA ASP A 346 -18.49 8.96 20.48
C ASP A 346 -18.68 8.76 18.97
N GLN A 347 -19.36 7.70 18.55
CA GLN A 347 -19.71 7.49 17.13
C GLN A 347 -20.52 8.65 16.57
N LEU A 348 -21.50 9.16 17.33
CA LEU A 348 -22.30 10.32 16.93
C LEU A 348 -21.49 11.62 16.87
N LYS A 349 -20.59 11.86 17.85
CA LYS A 349 -19.66 13.00 17.83
C LYS A 349 -18.73 12.97 16.62
N VAL A 350 -18.08 11.83 16.38
CA VAL A 350 -17.19 11.62 15.22
C VAL A 350 -17.96 11.81 13.91
N SER A 351 -19.12 11.19 13.77
CA SER A 351 -19.96 11.32 12.57
C SER A 351 -20.35 12.78 12.31
N THR A 352 -20.80 13.49 13.35
CA THR A 352 -21.22 14.89 13.25
C THR A 352 -20.04 15.80 12.85
N ALA A 353 -18.86 15.57 13.43
CA ALA A 353 -17.65 16.33 13.09
C ALA A 353 -17.22 16.12 11.64
N ILE A 354 -17.27 14.88 11.15
CA ILE A 354 -16.94 14.54 9.76
C ILE A 354 -17.90 15.24 8.78
N VAL A 355 -19.21 15.16 9.02
CA VAL A 355 -20.23 15.78 8.16
C VAL A 355 -20.06 17.30 8.08
N ARG A 356 -19.74 17.95 9.20
CA ARG A 356 -19.46 19.40 9.21
C ARG A 356 -18.27 19.77 8.34
N LYS A 357 -17.15 19.04 8.44
CA LYS A 357 -15.95 19.35 7.65
C LYS A 357 -16.17 19.03 6.16
N LEU A 358 -17.04 18.07 5.82
CA LEU A 358 -17.42 17.74 4.44
C LEU A 358 -18.09 18.91 3.73
N ASN A 359 -19.04 19.59 4.38
CA ASN A 359 -19.65 20.79 3.84
C ASN A 359 -19.84 21.86 4.93
N PRO A 360 -18.89 22.80 5.08
CA PRO A 360 -18.96 23.86 6.08
C PRO A 360 -20.16 24.81 5.93
N LYS A 361 -20.82 24.83 4.76
CA LYS A 361 -22.05 25.61 4.55
C LYS A 361 -23.27 24.94 5.19
N CYS A 362 -23.24 23.63 5.43
CA CYS A 362 -24.31 22.91 6.10
C CYS A 362 -24.19 23.11 7.62
N GLY A 363 -25.01 24.00 8.18
CA GLY A 363 -24.97 24.38 9.60
C GLY A 363 -25.84 23.51 10.50
N PHE A 364 -26.47 22.45 9.98
CA PHE A 364 -27.35 21.58 10.75
C PHE A 364 -27.07 20.09 10.50
N VAL A 365 -27.51 19.23 11.42
CA VAL A 365 -27.47 17.76 11.33
C VAL A 365 -28.76 17.16 11.90
N LEU A 366 -29.27 16.11 11.25
CA LEU A 366 -30.43 15.34 11.72
C LEU A 366 -29.96 14.06 12.42
N LEU A 367 -30.44 13.84 13.65
CA LEU A 367 -30.02 12.71 14.49
C LEU A 367 -31.23 11.91 14.94
N ASP A 368 -31.29 10.62 14.61
CA ASP A 368 -32.32 9.73 15.12
C ASP A 368 -31.77 8.89 16.29
N LYS A 369 -32.66 8.46 17.20
CA LYS A 369 -32.38 7.51 18.28
C LYS A 369 -31.41 8.00 19.37
N LEU A 370 -31.58 9.24 19.85
CA LEU A 370 -30.74 9.75 20.95
C LEU A 370 -31.02 9.09 22.31
N GLU A 371 -31.98 8.18 22.45
CA GLU A 371 -32.19 7.38 23.67
C GLU A 371 -30.96 6.57 24.13
N GLN A 372 -29.98 6.37 23.26
CA GLN A 372 -28.72 5.70 23.59
C GLN A 372 -27.80 6.52 24.49
N MET A 373 -28.05 7.82 24.63
CA MET A 373 -27.28 8.72 25.50
C MET A 373 -27.98 8.91 26.86
N ASP A 374 -27.21 8.93 27.93
CA ASP A 374 -27.69 9.44 29.21
C ASP A 374 -27.80 10.98 29.21
N ARG A 375 -28.38 11.54 30.28
CA ARG A 375 -28.60 12.99 30.39
C ARG A 375 -27.30 13.79 30.40
N GLN A 376 -26.26 13.27 31.05
CA GLN A 376 -24.98 13.96 31.12
C GLN A 376 -24.34 14.06 29.73
N THR A 377 -24.29 12.94 29.01
CA THR A 377 -23.75 12.84 27.65
C THR A 377 -24.52 13.72 26.67
N LEU A 378 -25.86 13.79 26.80
CA LEU A 378 -26.68 14.70 26.00
C LEU A 378 -26.32 16.17 26.24
N ASN A 379 -26.14 16.57 27.49
CA ASN A 379 -25.77 17.95 27.83
C ASN A 379 -24.38 18.29 27.31
N GLU A 380 -23.40 17.40 27.48
CA GLU A 380 -22.05 17.57 26.93
C GLU A 380 -22.07 17.64 25.40
N PHE A 381 -22.89 16.82 24.74
CA PHE A 381 -23.05 16.86 23.29
C PHE A 381 -23.72 18.14 22.81
N GLY A 382 -24.75 18.62 23.51
CA GLY A 382 -25.39 19.91 23.23
C GLY A 382 -24.43 21.09 23.37
N GLN A 383 -23.64 21.13 24.44
CA GLN A 383 -22.61 22.17 24.65
C GLN A 383 -21.53 22.11 23.56
N TRP A 384 -21.10 20.91 23.16
CA TRP A 384 -20.17 20.77 22.06
C TRP A 384 -20.75 21.31 20.74
N LEU A 385 -22.01 21.00 20.41
CA LEU A 385 -22.69 21.55 19.23
C LEU A 385 -22.77 23.08 19.27
N GLU A 386 -23.03 23.68 20.43
CA GLU A 386 -23.04 25.13 20.60
C GLU A 386 -21.67 25.76 20.36
N GLN A 387 -20.61 25.17 20.92
CA GLN A 387 -19.23 25.60 20.71
C GLN A 387 -18.84 25.53 19.22
N GLU A 388 -19.29 24.49 18.53
CA GLU A 388 -19.02 24.31 17.09
C GLU A 388 -19.93 25.13 16.18
N GLY A 389 -20.94 25.82 16.74
CA GLY A 389 -21.91 26.62 16.00
C GLY A 389 -22.86 25.80 15.13
N LEU A 390 -23.11 24.54 15.50
CA LEU A 390 -23.96 23.60 14.78
C LEU A 390 -25.37 23.50 15.39
N GLN A 391 -26.37 23.27 14.53
CA GLN A 391 -27.74 22.97 14.92
C GLN A 391 -28.00 21.46 14.77
N ALA A 392 -28.28 20.75 15.86
CA ALA A 392 -28.76 19.37 15.77
C ALA A 392 -30.25 19.29 16.03
N ILE A 393 -31.00 18.68 15.12
CA ILE A 393 -32.41 18.36 15.31
C ILE A 393 -32.49 16.86 15.50
N ALA A 394 -32.92 16.44 16.68
CA ALA A 394 -32.83 15.06 17.09
C ALA A 394 -34.14 14.50 17.61
N THR A 395 -34.31 13.19 17.55
CA THR A 395 -35.45 12.48 18.16
C THR A 395 -34.99 11.68 19.38
N ARG A 396 -35.86 11.61 20.38
CA ARG A 396 -35.65 10.75 21.56
C ARG A 396 -36.98 10.17 22.04
N VAL A 397 -36.97 8.91 22.48
CA VAL A 397 -38.13 8.32 23.16
C VAL A 397 -38.15 8.79 24.61
N SER A 398 -38.69 9.99 24.85
CA SER A 398 -38.86 10.57 26.19
C SER A 398 -39.93 11.65 26.17
N THR A 399 -40.57 11.88 27.31
CA THR A 399 -41.46 13.03 27.57
C THR A 399 -40.93 13.92 28.69
N GLY A 400 -39.65 13.74 29.05
CA GLY A 400 -38.98 14.50 30.10
C GLY A 400 -38.60 15.93 29.69
N ASP A 401 -38.05 16.65 30.67
CA ASP A 401 -37.56 18.03 30.58
C ASP A 401 -36.40 18.20 29.59
N GLU A 402 -35.72 17.12 29.22
CA GLU A 402 -34.68 17.16 28.18
C GLU A 402 -35.25 17.39 26.77
N CYS A 403 -36.56 17.18 26.56
CA CYS A 403 -37.19 17.35 25.25
C CYS A 403 -37.62 18.79 25.03
N SER A 404 -37.05 19.46 24.03
CA SER A 404 -37.44 20.82 23.64
C SER A 404 -38.89 20.86 23.12
N ILE A 405 -39.33 19.79 22.46
CA ILE A 405 -40.63 19.67 21.81
C ILE A 405 -41.15 18.27 22.07
N ILE A 406 -42.43 18.12 22.43
CA ILE A 406 -43.06 16.82 22.61
C ILE A 406 -44.11 16.63 21.53
N ILE A 407 -44.06 15.50 20.82
CA ILE A 407 -45.05 15.12 19.83
C ILE A 407 -46.01 14.07 20.41
N GLU A 408 -47.30 14.37 20.34
CA GLU A 408 -48.42 13.52 20.75
C GLU A 408 -49.48 13.50 19.64
N ASP A 409 -49.83 12.30 19.17
CA ASP A 409 -50.77 12.02 18.07
C ASP A 409 -50.54 12.85 16.79
N GLY A 410 -49.27 13.09 16.44
CA GLY A 410 -48.90 13.85 15.25
C GLY A 410 -49.08 15.36 15.37
N TYR A 411 -49.28 15.88 16.58
CA TYR A 411 -49.26 17.30 16.93
C TYR A 411 -48.12 17.61 17.90
N VAL A 412 -47.71 18.88 17.95
CA VAL A 412 -46.89 19.38 19.06
C VAL A 412 -47.79 19.53 20.29
N LYS A 413 -47.40 18.93 21.41
CA LYS A 413 -48.13 18.99 22.68
C LYS A 413 -48.39 20.44 23.08
N GLY A 414 -49.66 20.81 23.29
CA GLY A 414 -50.08 22.19 23.59
C GLY A 414 -50.35 23.07 22.37
N GLN A 415 -50.14 22.57 21.15
CA GLN A 415 -50.58 23.17 19.88
C GLN A 415 -51.64 22.30 19.20
N GLU A 416 -52.58 21.75 19.97
CA GLU A 416 -53.74 21.10 19.38
C GLU A 416 -54.45 22.13 18.50
N ALA A 417 -54.52 21.85 17.20
CA ALA A 417 -55.35 22.62 16.31
C ALA A 417 -56.77 22.53 16.88
N GLU A 418 -57.38 23.67 17.22
CA GLU A 418 -58.82 23.74 17.39
C GLU A 418 -59.43 23.03 16.18
N GLU A 419 -60.00 21.84 16.41
CA GLU A 419 -60.81 21.20 15.40
C GLU A 419 -61.90 22.22 15.10
N THR A 420 -61.79 22.92 13.96
CA THR A 420 -62.95 23.53 13.34
C THR A 420 -63.83 22.36 12.96
N VAL A 421 -64.65 21.90 13.90
CA VAL A 421 -65.85 21.13 13.67
C VAL A 421 -66.70 22.06 12.82
N ALA A 422 -66.49 22.02 11.50
CA ALA A 422 -67.42 22.59 10.56
C ALA A 422 -68.75 21.93 10.88
N SER A 423 -69.63 22.68 11.54
CA SER A 423 -70.98 22.26 11.84
C SER A 423 -71.59 21.74 10.54
N LYS A 424 -71.83 20.43 10.45
CA LYS A 424 -72.62 19.86 9.36
C LYS A 424 -73.92 20.67 9.32
N PRO A 425 -74.31 21.26 8.18
CA PRO A 425 -75.65 21.83 8.08
C PRO A 425 -76.63 20.68 8.32
N SER A 426 -77.44 20.80 9.37
CA SER A 426 -78.52 19.86 9.63
C SER A 426 -79.58 20.09 8.56
N TRP A 427 -79.59 19.20 7.57
CA TRP A 427 -80.70 19.15 6.63
C TRP A 427 -81.97 18.74 7.39
N LYS A 428 -82.94 19.65 7.47
CA LYS A 428 -84.32 19.32 7.89
C LYS A 428 -85.15 19.05 6.64
N ALA A 429 -85.79 17.89 6.62
CA ALA A 429 -86.79 17.57 5.60
C ALA A 429 -88.04 18.44 5.79
N GLY A 430 -88.44 19.19 4.76
CA GLY A 430 -89.82 19.67 4.61
C GLY A 430 -90.14 21.11 5.05
N GLU A 431 -89.34 22.11 4.68
CA GLU A 431 -89.81 23.49 4.56
C GLU A 431 -89.61 23.94 3.11
N PHE A 432 -90.72 24.25 2.45
CA PHE A 432 -90.81 24.73 1.06
C PHE A 432 -90.62 26.23 0.98
#